data_AF-A0A1G7WTL3-F1
#
_entry.id   AF-A0A1G7WTL3-F1
#
_cell.length_a   1.000
_cell.length_b   1.000
_cell.length_c   1.000
_cell.angle_alpha   90.00
_cell.angle_beta   90.00
_cell.angle_gamma   90.00
#
_symmetry.space_group_name_H-M   'P 1'
#
loop_
_entity.id
_entity.type
_entity.pdbx_description
1 polymer ?
#
loop_
_entity_poly.entity_id
_entity_poly.type
_entity_poly.pdbx_seq_one_letter_code
_entity_poly.pdbx_strand_id
1 'polypeptide(L)'
;MSKIKIKLIILGQLPVDLDKTKLSNWKSDVFEIVGQIDNYSIINNADGLSWEFSDENIVEQLPDTFEGDFLIAMTHVPLEDSYYARRFTNNRVCMTFYEMADILNNNNIPIENLVYRLLYSYTLIYKRHGNNIPSRDEITTFTHDESRGCLFDMNGIKSDVVYSTNKPTVCDSCVQRLTTERVPLNTIFKIQEELKAIKKGLYYRLADLIKKYPVWTLILSTISAFMIGTLGSLVASIIWEKLLK
;
A
#
# COMPACT_ATOMS: atom_id res chain seq x y z
N MET A 1 -20.81 -11.87 -3.45
CA MET A 1 -20.37 -10.90 -4.47
C MET A 1 -19.14 -11.47 -5.14
N SER A 2 -19.04 -11.36 -6.47
CA SER A 2 -17.81 -11.68 -7.18
C SER A 2 -16.70 -10.71 -6.77
N LYS A 3 -15.47 -11.21 -6.69
CA LYS A 3 -14.28 -10.37 -6.47
C LYS A 3 -14.06 -9.48 -7.68
N ILE A 4 -13.59 -8.26 -7.44
CA ILE A 4 -13.16 -7.36 -8.50
C ILE A 4 -11.83 -7.88 -9.05
N LYS A 5 -11.72 -8.01 -10.37
CA LYS A 5 -10.53 -8.49 -11.07
C LYS A 5 -9.64 -7.32 -11.43
N ILE A 6 -8.42 -7.29 -10.91
CA ILE A 6 -7.49 -6.19 -11.12
C ILE A 6 -6.30 -6.69 -11.92
N LYS A 7 -6.01 -6.07 -13.05
CA LYS A 7 -4.75 -6.28 -13.76
C LYS A 7 -3.68 -5.39 -13.17
N LEU A 8 -2.53 -5.98 -12.84
CA LEU A 8 -1.31 -5.23 -12.56
C LEU A 8 -0.36 -5.34 -13.74
N ILE A 9 0.23 -4.22 -14.14
CA ILE A 9 1.32 -4.19 -15.11
C ILE A 9 2.46 -3.32 -14.59
N ILE A 10 3.61 -3.47 -15.22
CA ILE A 10 4.78 -2.62 -15.07
C ILE A 10 4.89 -1.77 -16.33
N LEU A 11 5.07 -0.47 -16.15
CA LEU A 11 5.40 0.47 -17.22
C LEU A 11 6.80 1.04 -16.95
N GLY A 12 7.79 0.53 -17.68
CA GLY A 12 9.20 0.88 -17.54
C GLY A 12 9.91 0.06 -16.47
N GLN A 13 10.82 0.71 -15.75
CA GLN A 13 11.57 0.08 -14.66
C GLN A 13 10.90 0.35 -13.32
N LEU A 14 10.95 -0.62 -12.41
CA LEU A 14 10.52 -0.48 -11.02
C LEU A 14 11.71 -0.45 -10.07
N PRO A 15 11.53 0.05 -8.84
CA PRO A 15 12.51 -0.09 -7.77
C PRO A 15 12.93 -1.56 -7.58
N VAL A 16 14.22 -1.78 -7.33
CA VAL A 16 14.83 -3.13 -7.22
C VAL A 16 14.28 -3.91 -6.02
N ASP A 17 13.86 -3.19 -4.99
CA ASP A 17 13.33 -3.69 -3.72
C ASP A 17 11.85 -4.12 -3.80
N LEU A 18 11.18 -3.95 -4.95
CA LEU A 18 9.78 -4.34 -5.10
C LEU A 18 9.64 -5.84 -5.25
N ASP A 19 9.05 -6.50 -4.26
CA ASP A 19 8.77 -7.94 -4.33
C ASP A 19 7.45 -8.22 -5.06
N LYS A 20 7.57 -8.49 -6.36
CA LYS A 20 6.43 -8.87 -7.22
C LYS A 20 5.71 -10.13 -6.71
N THR A 21 6.43 -11.04 -6.05
CA THR A 21 5.82 -12.28 -5.54
C THR A 21 4.90 -12.00 -4.37
N LYS A 22 5.23 -11.02 -3.52
CA LYS A 22 4.30 -10.57 -2.46
C LYS A 22 3.04 -9.97 -3.05
N LEU A 23 3.17 -9.14 -4.09
CA LEU A 23 2.03 -8.54 -4.78
C LEU A 23 1.08 -9.63 -5.32
N SER A 24 1.60 -10.57 -6.11
CA SER A 24 0.80 -11.66 -6.69
C SER A 24 0.19 -12.61 -5.64
N ASN A 25 0.82 -12.76 -4.48
CA ASN A 25 0.35 -13.63 -3.41
C ASN A 25 -0.63 -12.95 -2.45
N TRP A 26 -0.83 -11.62 -2.56
CA TRP A 26 -1.77 -10.90 -1.72
C TRP A 26 -3.19 -11.46 -1.88
N LYS A 27 -3.82 -11.82 -0.75
CA LYS A 27 -5.17 -12.37 -0.73
C LYS A 27 -6.14 -11.33 -0.21
N SER A 28 -7.22 -11.13 -0.95
CA SER A 28 -8.33 -10.27 -0.58
C SER A 28 -9.64 -11.01 -0.86
N ASP A 29 -10.66 -10.76 -0.05
CA ASP A 29 -12.04 -11.21 -0.28
C ASP A 29 -12.82 -10.26 -1.19
N VAL A 30 -12.30 -9.06 -1.46
CA VAL A 30 -12.99 -8.04 -2.26
C VAL A 30 -12.44 -7.92 -3.67
N PHE A 31 -11.16 -8.23 -3.88
CA PHE A 31 -10.54 -8.26 -5.20
C PHE A 31 -9.62 -9.47 -5.39
N GLU A 32 -9.26 -9.72 -6.64
CA GLU A 32 -8.20 -10.65 -7.04
C GLU A 32 -7.32 -10.01 -8.11
N ILE A 33 -6.02 -10.30 -8.06
CA ILE A 33 -5.09 -9.88 -9.10
C ILE A 33 -5.10 -10.96 -10.19
N VAL A 34 -5.40 -10.57 -11.43
CA VAL A 34 -5.55 -11.51 -12.55
C VAL A 34 -4.33 -11.52 -13.47
N GLY A 35 -4.02 -12.70 -13.99
CA GLY A 35 -2.88 -12.93 -14.86
C GLY A 35 -1.52 -12.73 -14.18
N GLN A 36 -0.47 -12.71 -15.00
CA GLN A 36 0.87 -12.33 -14.55
C GLN A 36 1.03 -10.81 -14.56
N ILE A 37 2.00 -10.29 -13.80
CA ILE A 37 2.36 -8.88 -13.85
C ILE A 37 3.26 -8.65 -15.06
N ASP A 38 2.65 -8.24 -16.17
CA ASP A 38 3.33 -8.03 -17.45
C ASP A 38 4.20 -6.77 -17.43
N ASN A 39 5.24 -6.74 -18.27
CA ASN A 39 6.17 -5.61 -18.37
C ASN A 39 6.06 -4.93 -19.73
N TYR A 40 5.82 -3.62 -19.72
CA TYR A 40 5.75 -2.74 -20.87
C TYR A 40 6.92 -1.76 -20.79
N SER A 41 7.66 -1.60 -21.88
CA SER A 41 8.75 -0.60 -21.91
C SER A 41 8.18 0.80 -22.12
N ILE A 42 8.79 1.80 -21.48
CA ILE A 42 8.57 3.20 -21.84
C ILE A 42 9.32 3.46 -23.14
N ILE A 43 8.60 3.95 -24.15
CA ILE A 43 9.11 4.18 -25.51
C ILE A 43 9.29 5.67 -25.81
N ASN A 44 8.54 6.53 -25.12
CA ASN A 44 8.58 7.97 -25.28
C ASN A 44 9.55 8.60 -24.26
N ASN A 45 10.03 9.80 -24.57
CA ASN A 45 10.79 10.61 -23.62
C ASN A 45 9.85 11.36 -22.66
N ALA A 46 10.38 11.81 -21.54
CA ALA A 46 9.70 12.80 -20.70
C ALA A 46 9.44 14.07 -21.50
N ASP A 47 8.23 14.62 -21.34
CA ASP A 47 7.71 15.75 -22.12
C ASP A 47 7.12 16.87 -21.26
N GLY A 48 7.13 16.71 -19.93
CA GLY A 48 6.71 17.73 -18.98
C GLY A 48 7.87 18.39 -18.22
N LEU A 49 7.53 19.14 -17.17
CA LEU A 49 8.52 19.83 -16.34
C LEU A 49 9.26 18.83 -15.44
N SER A 50 10.53 19.10 -15.15
CA SER A 50 11.33 18.27 -14.23
C SER A 50 11.36 16.78 -14.57
N TRP A 51 11.40 16.45 -15.87
CA TRP A 51 11.42 15.07 -16.38
C TRP A 51 10.14 14.26 -16.12
N GLU A 52 9.03 14.91 -15.77
CA GLU A 52 7.75 14.23 -15.67
C GLU A 52 7.22 13.81 -17.05
N PHE A 53 6.41 12.76 -17.04
CA PHE A 53 5.65 12.32 -18.20
C PHE A 53 4.27 12.94 -18.14
N SER A 54 3.93 13.68 -19.19
CA SER A 54 2.59 14.22 -19.36
C SER A 54 1.57 13.10 -19.36
N ASP A 55 0.36 13.49 -19.09
CA ASP A 55 -0.71 12.56 -18.87
C ASP A 55 -1.21 11.97 -20.21
N GLU A 56 -1.11 12.72 -21.31
CA GLU A 56 -1.25 12.22 -22.68
C GLU A 56 -0.17 11.17 -23.01
N ASN A 57 1.08 11.45 -22.66
CA ASN A 57 2.22 10.57 -22.94
C ASN A 57 2.11 9.24 -22.18
N ILE A 58 1.63 9.24 -20.93
CA ILE A 58 1.36 8.00 -20.20
C ILE A 58 0.23 7.21 -20.86
N VAL A 59 -0.86 7.86 -21.27
CA VAL A 59 -2.02 7.18 -21.89
C VAL A 59 -1.62 6.41 -23.15
N GLU A 60 -0.79 6.99 -24.02
CA GLU A 60 -0.31 6.35 -25.25
C GLU A 60 0.48 5.06 -25.01
N GLN A 61 1.06 4.90 -23.81
CA GLN A 61 1.92 3.78 -23.45
C GLN A 61 1.20 2.74 -22.58
N LEU A 62 -0.03 3.02 -22.13
CA LEU A 62 -0.86 2.06 -21.40
C LEU A 62 -1.58 1.12 -22.38
N PRO A 63 -1.69 -0.18 -22.07
CA PRO A 63 -2.46 -1.08 -22.92
C PRO A 63 -3.95 -0.68 -22.92
N ASP A 64 -4.54 -0.62 -24.11
CA ASP A 64 -5.98 -0.34 -24.28
C ASP A 64 -6.86 -1.55 -23.97
N THR A 65 -6.28 -2.76 -24.04
CA THR A 65 -6.97 -4.01 -23.73
C THR A 65 -6.22 -4.74 -22.63
N PHE A 66 -6.95 -5.18 -21.61
CA PHE A 66 -6.41 -5.91 -20.46
C PHE A 66 -7.47 -6.86 -19.90
N GLU A 67 -7.01 -7.88 -19.17
CA GLU A 67 -7.90 -8.81 -18.48
C GLU A 67 -8.38 -8.21 -17.14
N GLY A 68 -9.67 -8.18 -16.89
CA GLY A 68 -10.24 -7.79 -15.59
C GLY A 68 -11.15 -6.56 -15.66
N ASP A 69 -11.54 -6.08 -14.48
CA ASP A 69 -12.44 -4.94 -14.28
C ASP A 69 -11.71 -3.59 -14.45
N PHE A 70 -10.47 -3.51 -13.97
CA PHE A 70 -9.63 -2.32 -14.09
C PHE A 70 -8.13 -2.65 -14.05
N LEU A 71 -7.31 -1.72 -14.55
CA LEU A 71 -5.86 -1.80 -14.67
C LEU A 71 -5.18 -0.83 -13.71
N ILE A 72 -4.17 -1.31 -12.98
CA ILE A 72 -3.17 -0.44 -12.33
C ILE A 72 -1.81 -0.72 -12.96
N ALA A 73 -1.27 0.29 -13.62
CA ALA A 73 0.12 0.33 -14.08
C ALA A 73 1.02 0.89 -12.99
N MET A 74 2.16 0.24 -12.79
CA MET A 74 3.19 0.67 -11.85
C MET A 74 4.40 1.16 -12.64
N THR A 75 4.86 2.37 -12.36
CA THR A 75 6.08 2.94 -12.95
C THR A 75 7.01 3.55 -11.89
N HIS A 76 8.20 3.97 -12.29
CA HIS A 76 9.13 4.73 -11.46
C HIS A 76 9.48 6.11 -12.06
N VAL A 77 8.85 6.49 -13.17
CA VAL A 77 9.00 7.85 -13.73
C VAL A 77 8.06 8.84 -13.06
N PRO A 78 8.40 10.13 -12.96
CA PRO A 78 7.49 11.13 -12.41
C PRO A 78 6.25 11.27 -13.31
N LEU A 79 5.08 11.39 -12.68
CA LEU A 79 3.82 11.68 -13.36
C LEU A 79 3.53 13.17 -13.27
N GLU A 80 2.78 13.66 -14.25
CA GLU A 80 2.32 15.05 -14.34
C GLU A 80 1.73 15.59 -13.03
N ASP A 81 2.01 16.86 -12.76
CA ASP A 81 1.57 17.62 -11.58
C ASP A 81 2.02 17.00 -10.24
N SER A 82 3.10 16.21 -10.26
CA SER A 82 3.66 15.58 -9.07
C SER A 82 2.70 14.60 -8.37
N TYR A 83 1.74 14.01 -9.08
CA TYR A 83 0.90 12.95 -8.52
C TYR A 83 1.69 11.64 -8.37
N TYR A 84 1.36 10.83 -7.37
CA TYR A 84 1.85 9.44 -7.27
C TYR A 84 0.85 8.41 -7.80
N ALA A 85 -0.38 8.84 -8.14
CA ALA A 85 -1.39 8.03 -8.80
C ALA A 85 -2.32 8.92 -9.65
N ARG A 86 -2.48 8.59 -10.92
CA ARG A 86 -3.35 9.28 -11.90
C ARG A 86 -4.40 8.30 -12.44
N ARG A 87 -5.59 8.83 -12.70
CA ARG A 87 -6.74 8.09 -13.27
C ARG A 87 -6.88 8.43 -14.74
N PHE A 88 -7.13 7.43 -15.55
CA PHE A 88 -7.33 7.55 -16.99
C PHE A 88 -8.65 6.90 -17.40
N THR A 89 -9.04 7.14 -18.64
CA THR A 89 -10.22 6.51 -19.26
C THR A 89 -10.10 4.98 -19.27
N ASN A 90 -11.24 4.30 -19.41
CA ASN A 90 -11.35 2.84 -19.49
C ASN A 90 -10.85 2.10 -18.23
N ASN A 91 -11.14 2.66 -17.04
CA ASN A 91 -10.74 2.08 -15.76
C ASN A 91 -9.23 1.81 -15.66
N ARG A 92 -8.41 2.73 -16.17
CA ARG A 92 -6.96 2.63 -16.09
C ARG A 92 -6.44 3.60 -15.04
N VAL A 93 -5.44 3.16 -14.30
CA VAL A 93 -4.74 3.95 -13.30
C VAL A 93 -3.25 3.75 -13.52
N CYS A 94 -2.46 4.82 -13.45
CA CYS A 94 -1.00 4.71 -13.37
C CYS A 94 -0.55 5.24 -12.01
N MET A 95 0.25 4.47 -11.30
CA MET A 95 0.93 4.90 -10.08
C MET A 95 2.43 4.94 -10.29
N THR A 96 3.10 5.86 -9.59
CA THR A 96 4.55 5.95 -9.63
C THR A 96 5.20 5.72 -8.27
N PHE A 97 6.35 5.06 -8.31
CA PHE A 97 7.28 4.94 -7.19
C PHE A 97 8.31 6.09 -7.14
N TYR A 98 8.31 7.01 -8.10
CA TYR A 98 9.17 8.20 -8.09
C TYR A 98 8.96 8.98 -6.80
N GLU A 99 10.04 9.25 -6.05
CA GLU A 99 10.07 9.79 -4.67
C GLU A 99 9.40 8.91 -3.60
N MET A 100 8.32 8.22 -3.94
CA MET A 100 7.56 7.38 -3.01
C MET A 100 8.39 6.21 -2.48
N ALA A 101 9.21 5.58 -3.33
CA ALA A 101 10.11 4.51 -2.89
C ALA A 101 11.07 5.02 -1.81
N ASP A 102 11.71 6.18 -2.02
CA ASP A 102 12.63 6.78 -1.06
C ASP A 102 11.92 7.17 0.24
N ILE A 103 10.75 7.80 0.15
CA ILE A 103 9.93 8.16 1.33
C ILE A 103 9.63 6.93 2.18
N LEU A 104 9.20 5.83 1.55
CA LEU A 104 8.83 4.61 2.25
C LEU A 104 10.06 3.89 2.82
N ASN A 105 11.14 3.80 2.04
CA ASN A 105 12.40 3.17 2.46
C ASN A 105 13.04 3.91 3.64
N ASN A 106 13.08 5.25 3.59
CA ASN A 106 13.56 6.07 4.70
C ASN A 106 12.75 5.87 5.99
N ASN A 107 11.48 5.49 5.85
CA ASN A 107 10.59 5.19 6.96
C ASN A 107 10.51 3.69 7.31
N ASN A 108 11.29 2.83 6.65
CA ASN A 108 11.27 1.37 6.78
C ASN A 108 9.88 0.76 6.53
N ILE A 109 9.15 1.32 5.57
CA ILE A 109 7.85 0.83 5.10
C ILE A 109 8.08 0.05 3.80
N PRO A 110 7.63 -1.21 3.70
CA PRO A 110 7.70 -1.96 2.44
C PRO A 110 6.99 -1.20 1.32
N ILE A 111 7.64 -1.03 0.17
CA ILE A 111 7.07 -0.26 -0.95
C ILE A 111 5.81 -0.91 -1.54
N GLU A 112 5.64 -2.22 -1.35
CA GLU A 112 4.41 -2.94 -1.72
C GLU A 112 3.18 -2.39 -0.99
N ASN A 113 3.35 -1.81 0.20
CA ASN A 113 2.24 -1.20 0.95
C ASN A 113 1.59 -0.05 0.18
N LEU A 114 2.34 0.66 -0.68
CA LEU A 114 1.78 1.66 -1.59
C LEU A 114 0.84 1.04 -2.61
N VAL A 115 1.23 -0.09 -3.19
CA VAL A 115 0.41 -0.84 -4.14
C VAL A 115 -0.85 -1.35 -3.45
N TYR A 116 -0.71 -1.97 -2.26
CA TYR A 116 -1.86 -2.49 -1.51
C TYR A 116 -2.86 -1.40 -1.16
N ARG A 117 -2.42 -0.24 -0.65
CA ARG A 117 -3.37 0.86 -0.36
C ARG A 117 -4.10 1.34 -1.61
N LEU A 118 -3.44 1.39 -2.77
CA LEU A 118 -4.04 1.83 -4.03
C LEU A 118 -5.00 0.79 -4.59
N LEU A 119 -4.69 -0.51 -4.48
CA LEU A 119 -5.62 -1.60 -4.80
C LEU A 119 -6.94 -1.43 -4.04
N TYR A 120 -6.88 -1.21 -2.72
CA TYR A 120 -8.08 -1.00 -1.92
C TYR A 120 -8.80 0.32 -2.22
N SER A 121 -8.05 1.41 -2.40
CA SER A 121 -8.62 2.73 -2.72
C SER A 121 -9.39 2.68 -4.04
N TYR A 122 -8.76 2.15 -5.10
CA TYR A 122 -9.40 2.05 -6.41
C TYR A 122 -10.49 0.97 -6.48
N THR A 123 -10.44 -0.08 -5.65
CA THR A 123 -11.56 -1.01 -5.46
C THR A 123 -12.80 -0.27 -4.95
N LEU A 124 -12.64 0.63 -3.96
CA LEU A 124 -13.73 1.45 -3.44
C LEU A 124 -14.20 2.49 -4.45
N ILE A 125 -13.28 3.14 -5.18
CA ILE A 125 -13.61 4.11 -6.24
C ILE A 125 -14.39 3.43 -7.37
N TYR A 126 -13.98 2.24 -7.80
CA TYR A 126 -14.69 1.47 -8.80
C TYR A 126 -16.12 1.12 -8.34
N LYS A 127 -16.29 0.69 -7.09
CA LYS A 127 -17.61 0.34 -6.54
C LYS A 127 -18.53 1.54 -6.39
N ARG A 128 -18.06 2.66 -5.82
CA ARG A 128 -18.89 3.85 -5.57
C ARG A 128 -19.40 4.49 -6.87
N HIS A 129 -18.69 4.31 -7.97
CA HIS A 129 -19.04 4.83 -9.29
C HIS A 129 -19.66 3.77 -10.19
N GLY A 130 -20.23 2.70 -9.62
CA GLY A 130 -21.03 1.74 -10.35
C GLY A 130 -20.24 0.89 -11.35
N ASN A 131 -19.05 0.43 -10.94
CA ASN A 131 -18.10 -0.32 -11.76
C ASN A 131 -17.38 0.54 -12.82
N ASN A 132 -17.07 1.79 -12.46
CA ASN A 132 -16.30 2.71 -13.29
C ASN A 132 -15.30 3.46 -12.41
N ILE A 133 -14.09 3.71 -12.87
CA ILE A 133 -13.17 4.68 -12.28
C ILE A 133 -13.30 5.94 -13.12
N PRO A 134 -13.81 7.05 -12.56
CA PRO A 134 -13.93 8.28 -13.33
C PRO A 134 -12.55 8.73 -13.83
N SER A 135 -12.49 9.36 -15.00
CA SER A 135 -11.23 9.92 -15.49
C SER A 135 -10.77 11.08 -14.61
N ARG A 136 -9.55 11.56 -14.84
CA ARG A 136 -9.02 12.75 -14.17
C ARG A 136 -9.86 14.02 -14.43
N ASP A 137 -10.47 14.13 -15.61
CA ASP A 137 -11.23 15.31 -16.03
C ASP A 137 -12.60 15.38 -15.34
N GLU A 138 -13.05 14.25 -14.80
CA GLU A 138 -14.25 14.18 -13.99
C GLU A 138 -13.95 14.68 -12.57
N ILE A 139 -14.64 15.76 -12.17
CA ILE A 139 -14.54 16.32 -10.82
C ILE A 139 -15.04 15.27 -9.83
N THR A 140 -14.10 14.71 -9.08
CA THR A 140 -14.39 13.79 -7.98
C THR A 140 -13.92 14.39 -6.68
N THR A 141 -14.81 14.55 -5.71
CA THR A 141 -14.45 15.14 -4.42
C THR A 141 -14.06 14.12 -3.37
N PHE A 142 -13.52 12.94 -3.72
CA PHE A 142 -13.41 11.84 -2.75
C PHE A 142 -12.25 11.91 -1.77
N THR A 143 -11.23 12.71 -2.05
CA THR A 143 -10.07 12.88 -1.18
C THR A 143 -10.34 13.92 -0.11
N HIS A 144 -9.57 13.86 0.98
CA HIS A 144 -9.53 14.93 1.96
C HIS A 144 -8.10 15.45 2.12
N ASP A 145 -7.99 16.76 2.32
CA ASP A 145 -6.69 17.45 2.35
C ASP A 145 -5.86 17.10 3.59
N GLU A 146 -6.52 16.74 4.69
CA GLU A 146 -5.85 16.37 5.94
C GLU A 146 -5.35 14.92 5.90
N SER A 147 -4.08 14.72 6.25
CA SER A 147 -3.45 13.40 6.38
C SER A 147 -3.91 12.71 7.68
N ARG A 148 -4.78 11.69 7.57
CA ARG A 148 -5.34 10.96 8.73
C ARG A 148 -4.97 9.47 8.75
N GLY A 149 -4.16 9.03 7.78
CA GLY A 149 -3.92 7.61 7.51
C GLY A 149 -5.09 6.92 6.81
N CYS A 150 -5.98 7.69 6.16
CA CYS A 150 -7.07 7.15 5.37
C CYS A 150 -6.57 6.75 3.97
N LEU A 151 -7.24 5.80 3.33
CA LEU A 151 -7.02 5.49 1.90
C LEU A 151 -7.25 6.69 0.97
N PHE A 152 -8.03 7.67 1.42
CA PHE A 152 -8.43 8.86 0.66
C PHE A 152 -7.75 10.15 1.15
N ASP A 153 -6.65 10.05 1.91
CA ASP A 153 -5.78 11.20 2.15
C ASP A 153 -5.24 11.71 0.80
N MET A 154 -5.36 13.02 0.54
CA MET A 154 -4.80 13.63 -0.69
C MET A 154 -3.27 13.57 -0.70
N ASN A 155 -2.64 13.65 0.48
CA ASN A 155 -1.18 13.70 0.65
C ASN A 155 -0.53 14.78 -0.25
N GLY A 156 -1.04 16.01 -0.18
CA GLY A 156 -0.43 17.16 -0.89
C GLY A 156 1.04 17.38 -0.52
N ILE A 157 1.43 16.95 0.69
CA ILE A 157 2.82 16.70 1.06
C ILE A 157 3.07 15.18 0.93
N LYS A 158 3.84 14.75 -0.08
CA LYS A 158 4.06 13.32 -0.37
C LYS A 158 4.57 12.51 0.81
N SER A 159 5.38 13.10 1.70
CA SER A 159 5.91 12.42 2.88
C SER A 159 4.83 11.93 3.84
N ASP A 160 3.64 12.52 3.82
CA ASP A 160 2.53 12.09 4.69
C ASP A 160 1.92 10.75 4.29
N VAL A 161 2.26 10.22 3.10
CA VAL A 161 1.83 8.89 2.66
C VAL A 161 2.21 7.79 3.65
N VAL A 162 3.20 8.02 4.51
CA VAL A 162 3.62 7.10 5.57
C VAL A 162 2.48 6.74 6.52
N TYR A 163 1.52 7.65 6.72
CA TYR A 163 0.36 7.42 7.59
C TYR A 163 -0.63 6.43 6.96
N SER A 164 -0.80 6.47 5.63
CA SER A 164 -1.72 5.58 4.89
C SER A 164 -1.02 4.34 4.30
N THR A 165 0.28 4.15 4.55
CA THR A 165 1.04 2.95 4.14
C THR A 165 1.52 2.10 5.31
N ASN A 166 1.19 2.51 6.55
CA ASN A 166 1.47 1.73 7.75
C ASN A 166 0.25 1.75 8.68
N LYS A 167 -0.60 0.73 8.57
CA LYS A 167 -1.95 0.64 9.15
C LYS A 167 -2.95 1.64 8.53
N PRO A 168 -3.14 1.62 7.20
CA PRO A 168 -4.20 2.38 6.56
C PRO A 168 -5.57 2.10 7.17
N THR A 169 -6.47 3.07 7.03
CA THR A 169 -7.86 2.96 7.45
C THR A 169 -8.81 3.54 6.40
N VAL A 170 -10.11 3.35 6.61
CA VAL A 170 -11.15 4.17 5.99
C VAL A 170 -11.80 4.93 7.13
N CYS A 171 -11.64 6.26 7.15
CA CYS A 171 -12.15 7.10 8.24
C CYS A 171 -13.68 7.21 8.21
N ASP A 172 -14.29 7.60 9.33
CA ASP A 172 -15.75 7.62 9.49
C ASP A 172 -16.45 8.48 8.43
N SER A 173 -15.88 9.63 8.06
CA SER A 173 -16.42 10.48 7.00
C SER A 173 -16.41 9.79 5.63
N CYS A 174 -15.35 9.02 5.33
CA CYS A 174 -15.29 8.23 4.10
C CYS A 174 -16.25 7.05 4.14
N VAL A 175 -16.42 6.37 5.29
CA VAL A 175 -17.40 5.28 5.45
C VAL A 175 -18.82 5.80 5.20
N GLN A 176 -19.19 6.93 5.82
CA GLN A 176 -20.51 7.56 5.63
C GLN A 176 -20.74 7.87 4.15
N ARG A 177 -19.76 8.51 3.50
CA ARG A 177 -19.87 8.88 2.10
C ARG A 177 -19.98 7.67 1.17
N LEU A 178 -19.12 6.66 1.33
CA LEU A 178 -19.16 5.43 0.54
C LEU A 178 -20.52 4.73 0.68
N THR A 179 -21.10 4.76 1.89
CA THR A 179 -22.42 4.19 2.15
C THR A 179 -23.53 4.97 1.42
N THR A 180 -23.49 6.31 1.46
CA THR A 180 -24.40 7.17 0.69
C THR A 180 -24.29 6.92 -0.81
N GLU A 181 -23.09 6.63 -1.30
CA GLU A 181 -22.78 6.31 -2.70
C GLU A 181 -22.94 4.81 -3.01
N ARG A 182 -23.73 4.10 -2.20
CA ARG A 182 -24.19 2.72 -2.45
C ARG A 182 -23.09 1.66 -2.46
N VAL A 183 -21.92 1.92 -1.88
CA VAL A 183 -20.96 0.86 -1.59
C VAL A 183 -21.50 0.01 -0.44
N PRO A 184 -21.63 -1.32 -0.62
CA PRO A 184 -22.14 -2.18 0.44
C PRO A 184 -21.28 -2.13 1.71
N LEU A 185 -21.92 -1.94 2.88
CA LEU A 185 -21.24 -1.88 4.18
C LEU A 185 -20.35 -3.10 4.44
N ASN A 186 -20.80 -4.29 4.07
CA ASN A 186 -20.02 -5.52 4.20
C ASN A 186 -18.68 -5.47 3.44
N THR A 187 -18.63 -4.76 2.30
CA THR A 187 -17.42 -4.57 1.50
C THR A 187 -16.48 -3.59 2.20
N ILE A 188 -17.02 -2.49 2.72
CA ILE A 188 -16.25 -1.50 3.49
C ILE A 188 -15.62 -2.16 4.72
N PHE A 189 -16.39 -2.91 5.50
CA PHE A 189 -15.90 -3.61 6.69
C PHE A 189 -14.83 -4.65 6.36
N LYS A 190 -15.01 -5.45 5.31
CA LYS A 190 -13.99 -6.39 4.84
C LYS A 190 -12.68 -5.69 4.48
N ILE A 191 -12.76 -4.59 3.75
CA ILE A 191 -11.58 -3.78 3.41
C ILE A 191 -10.92 -3.27 4.69
N GLN A 192 -11.66 -2.68 5.63
CA GLN A 192 -11.10 -2.20 6.89
C GLN A 192 -10.37 -3.30 7.69
N GLU A 193 -10.89 -4.54 7.69
CA GLU A 193 -10.20 -5.68 8.30
C GLU A 193 -8.91 -6.05 7.55
N GLU A 194 -8.96 -6.14 6.22
CA GLU A 194 -7.79 -6.49 5.40
C GLU A 194 -6.69 -5.42 5.44
N LEU A 195 -7.05 -4.13 5.59
CA LEU A 195 -6.09 -3.03 5.74
C LEU A 195 -5.20 -3.18 6.98
N LYS A 196 -5.64 -3.87 8.03
CA LYS A 196 -4.82 -4.15 9.23
C LYS A 196 -3.61 -5.04 8.94
N ALA A 197 -3.60 -5.75 7.81
CA ALA A 197 -2.46 -6.53 7.35
C ALA A 197 -1.36 -5.65 6.73
N ILE A 198 -1.71 -4.47 6.20
CA ILE A 198 -0.76 -3.53 5.60
C ILE A 198 -0.03 -2.78 6.72
N LYS A 199 1.20 -3.19 7.01
CA LYS A 199 2.02 -2.62 8.09
C LYS A 199 3.50 -2.84 7.84
N LYS A 200 4.34 -2.09 8.54
CA LYS A 200 5.79 -2.35 8.58
C LYS A 200 6.09 -3.75 9.11
N GLY A 201 7.25 -4.29 8.73
CA GLY A 201 7.79 -5.53 9.27
C GLY A 201 7.90 -5.49 10.80
N LEU A 202 7.74 -6.66 11.45
CA LEU A 202 7.73 -6.76 12.92
C LEU A 202 8.99 -6.13 13.54
N TYR A 203 10.16 -6.41 12.97
CA TYR A 203 11.43 -5.82 13.41
C TYR A 203 11.37 -4.29 13.49
N TYR A 204 10.97 -3.61 12.41
CA TYR A 204 10.91 -2.15 12.38
C TYR A 204 9.85 -1.60 13.32
N ARG A 205 8.73 -2.29 13.51
CA ARG A 205 7.70 -1.89 14.49
C ARG A 205 8.22 -1.97 15.92
N LEU A 206 9.02 -2.99 16.24
CA LEU A 206 9.68 -3.11 17.54
C LEU A 206 10.75 -2.02 17.70
N ALA A 207 11.57 -1.78 16.67
CA ALA A 207 12.58 -0.72 16.69
C ALA A 207 11.94 0.66 16.90
N ASP A 208 10.84 0.96 16.21
CA ASP A 208 10.08 2.21 16.39
C ASP A 208 9.52 2.32 17.82
N LEU A 209 9.02 1.22 18.40
CA LEU A 209 8.53 1.20 19.79
C LEU A 209 9.66 1.47 20.80
N ILE A 210 10.83 0.86 20.58
CA ILE A 210 12.03 1.04 21.41
C ILE A 210 12.48 2.51 21.38
N LYS A 211 12.54 3.10 20.17
CA LYS A 211 12.89 4.52 19.98
C LYS A 211 11.88 5.45 20.66
N LYS A 212 10.59 5.11 20.61
CA LYS A 212 9.52 5.92 21.20
C LYS A 212 9.49 5.84 22.73
N TYR A 213 9.81 4.69 23.31
CA TYR A 213 9.75 4.44 24.75
C TYR A 213 11.04 3.80 25.28
N PRO A 214 12.18 4.52 25.28
CA PRO A 214 13.48 3.96 25.63
C PRO A 214 13.57 3.51 27.09
N VAL A 215 13.02 4.30 28.03
CA VAL A 215 13.05 3.97 29.47
C VAL A 215 12.28 2.69 29.77
N TRP A 216 11.07 2.54 29.23
CA TRP A 216 10.29 1.31 29.37
C TRP A 216 10.98 0.10 28.75
N THR A 217 11.63 0.30 27.61
CA THR A 217 12.41 -0.76 26.97
C THR A 217 13.58 -1.21 27.84
N LEU A 218 14.29 -0.28 28.49
CA LEU A 218 15.39 -0.61 29.40
C LEU A 218 14.88 -1.41 30.61
N ILE A 219 13.79 -0.97 31.23
CA ILE A 219 13.18 -1.70 32.36
C ILE A 219 12.79 -3.12 31.93
N LEU A 220 12.09 -3.25 30.80
CA LEU A 220 11.66 -4.55 30.29
C LEU A 220 12.85 -5.46 29.94
N SER A 221 13.92 -4.90 29.37
CA SER A 221 15.14 -5.64 29.04
C SER A 221 15.83 -6.17 30.29
N THR A 222 15.92 -5.36 31.35
CA THR A 222 16.48 -5.77 32.65
C THR A 222 15.66 -6.89 33.30
N ILE A 223 14.32 -6.75 33.32
CA ILE A 223 13.42 -7.78 33.84
C ILE A 223 13.57 -9.07 33.01
N SER A 224 13.61 -8.96 31.68
CA SER A 224 13.77 -10.10 30.78
C SER A 224 15.10 -10.83 31.01
N ALA A 225 16.20 -10.09 31.19
CA ALA A 225 17.51 -10.66 31.49
C ALA A 225 17.50 -11.44 32.81
N PHE A 226 16.86 -10.90 33.85
CA PHE A 226 16.72 -11.60 35.14
C PHE A 226 15.89 -12.89 35.00
N MET A 227 14.77 -12.84 34.27
CA MET A 227 13.92 -14.00 34.02
C MET A 227 14.64 -15.09 33.21
N ILE A 228 15.36 -14.71 32.15
CA ILE A 228 16.15 -15.65 31.34
C ILE A 228 17.26 -16.28 32.19
N GLY A 229 17.95 -15.49 33.02
CA GLY A 229 18.99 -15.99 33.91
C GLY A 229 18.48 -17.00 34.93
N THR A 230 17.35 -16.70 35.59
CA THR A 230 16.74 -17.62 36.58
C THR A 230 16.22 -18.89 35.92
N LEU A 231 15.55 -18.80 34.77
CA LEU A 231 15.10 -19.96 34.00
C LEU A 231 16.28 -20.82 33.53
N GLY A 232 17.35 -20.20 33.02
CA GLY A 232 18.56 -20.91 32.59
C GLY A 232 19.20 -21.70 33.73
N SER A 233 19.27 -21.10 34.92
CA SER A 233 19.76 -21.78 36.13
C SER A 233 18.90 -22.97 36.53
N LEU A 234 17.57 -22.82 36.52
CA LEU A 234 16.64 -23.92 36.83
C LEU A 234 16.75 -25.07 35.82
N VAL A 235 16.81 -24.76 34.53
CA VAL A 235 16.98 -25.76 33.47
C VAL A 235 18.31 -26.49 33.62
N ALA A 236 19.40 -25.78 33.89
CA ALA A 236 20.71 -26.39 34.13
C ALA A 236 20.70 -27.35 35.33
N SER A 237 20.04 -26.95 36.42
CA SER A 237 19.87 -27.80 37.61
C SER A 237 19.11 -29.09 37.28
N ILE A 238 18.00 -28.99 36.55
CA ILE A 238 17.19 -30.16 36.15
C ILE A 238 17.99 -31.10 35.25
N ILE A 239 18.73 -30.57 34.27
CA ILE A 239 19.59 -31.35 33.39
C ILE A 239 20.66 -32.08 34.20
N TRP A 240 21.33 -31.37 35.10
CA TRP A 240 22.37 -31.96 35.95
C TRP A 240 21.84 -33.11 36.81
N GLU A 241 20.68 -32.91 37.46
CA GLU A 241 20.09 -33.90 38.35
C GLU A 241 19.52 -35.13 37.66
N LYS A 242 18.99 -34.99 36.43
CA LYS A 242 18.30 -36.10 35.74
C LYS A 242 19.11 -36.81 34.66
N LEU A 243 20.15 -36.17 34.12
CA LEU A 243 20.89 -36.71 32.97
C LEU A 243 22.36 -36.99 33.26
N LEU A 244 22.97 -36.31 34.24
CA LEU A 244 24.41 -36.41 34.52
C LEU A 244 24.73 -37.05 35.87
N LYS A 245 23.71 -37.25 36.72
CA LYS A 245 23.80 -37.95 37.99
C LYS A 245 22.94 -39.21 37.92
#